data_AF-A0A7K2Q5K1-F1
#
_entry.id   AF-A0A7K2Q5K1-F1
#
_cell.length_a   1.000
_cell.length_b   1.000
_cell.length_c   1.000
_cell.angle_alpha   90.00
_cell.angle_beta   90.00
_cell.angle_gamma   90.00
#
_symmetry.space_group_name_H-M   'P 1'
#
loop_
_entity.id
_entity.type
_entity.pdbx_description
1 polymer ?
#
loop_
_entity_poly.entity_id
_entity_poly.type
_entity_poly.pdbx_seq_one_letter_code
_entity_poly.pdbx_strand_id
1 'polypeptide(L)'
;MPPAIPAPGPAPEGRTAPSPAPAASRSRHPGLVMPVLAFCGMVVAVMQTLVVPLLPHVPDLTGASPGAAGWLVTITLLTGAVFTPVLGRVGDMYGKRRVLLASLGVLSVGSVLCAVSSDIGVLITGRALQGAALAVIPLGISIIRDELPAERVLPAIALMSSTLGIGAAIGLPVAAVVMENFDW
;
A
#
# COMPACT_ATOMS: atom_id res chain seq x y z
N MET A 1 46.66 69.10 15.53
CA MET A 1 46.92 67.75 14.97
C MET A 1 45.58 67.07 14.77
N PRO A 2 45.22 66.65 13.54
CA PRO A 2 43.95 65.99 13.26
C PRO A 2 43.89 64.56 13.84
N PRO A 3 42.71 64.06 14.23
CA PRO A 3 42.54 62.75 14.85
C PRO A 3 42.69 61.60 13.85
N ALA A 4 43.28 60.48 14.32
CA ALA A 4 43.57 59.27 13.55
C ALA A 4 42.29 58.56 13.06
N ILE A 5 42.29 58.17 11.78
CA ILE A 5 41.24 57.38 11.14
C ILE A 5 41.27 55.94 11.72
N PRO A 6 40.14 55.36 12.17
CA PRO A 6 40.10 53.98 12.63
C PRO A 6 40.26 52.99 11.46
N ALA A 7 41.02 51.92 11.67
CA ALA A 7 41.21 50.87 10.68
C ALA A 7 39.90 50.12 10.36
N PRO A 8 39.70 49.64 9.11
CA PRO A 8 38.52 48.88 8.74
C PRO A 8 38.45 47.54 9.47
N GLY A 9 37.29 47.23 10.05
CA GLY A 9 37.03 45.97 10.76
C GLY A 9 37.06 44.74 9.84
N PRO A 10 37.26 43.53 10.39
CA PRO A 10 37.37 42.30 9.61
C PRO A 10 36.08 42.01 8.85
N ALA A 11 36.23 41.55 7.60
CA ALA A 11 35.15 41.17 6.71
C ALA A 11 34.32 40.00 7.29
N PRO A 12 32.99 39.96 7.04
CA PRO A 12 32.15 38.89 7.55
C PRO A 12 32.55 37.54 6.93
N GLU A 13 33.04 36.64 7.78
CA GLU A 13 33.35 35.25 7.46
C GLU A 13 32.09 34.53 6.95
N GLY A 14 32.28 33.79 5.85
CA GLY A 14 31.64 32.49 5.66
C GLY A 14 30.13 32.48 5.55
N ARG A 15 29.57 33.04 4.45
CA ARG A 15 28.34 32.44 3.89
C ARG A 15 28.71 31.05 3.39
N THR A 16 28.53 30.04 4.22
CA THR A 16 28.53 28.64 3.80
C THR A 16 27.45 28.47 2.74
N ALA A 17 27.85 28.40 1.47
CA ALA A 17 26.96 28.04 0.39
C ALA A 17 26.33 26.67 0.73
N PRO A 18 25.00 26.51 0.60
CA PRO A 18 24.38 25.22 0.83
C PRO A 18 25.00 24.19 -0.11
N SER A 19 25.57 23.14 0.47
CA SER A 19 26.14 22.00 -0.26
C SER A 19 25.07 21.45 -1.21
N PRO A 20 25.36 21.22 -2.51
CA PRO A 20 24.39 20.65 -3.42
C PRO A 20 23.99 19.26 -2.91
N ALA A 21 22.70 19.11 -2.58
CA ALA A 21 22.14 17.85 -2.13
C ALA A 21 22.47 16.71 -3.12
N PRO A 22 22.78 15.49 -2.64
CA PRO A 22 23.18 14.39 -3.49
C PRO A 22 22.11 14.12 -4.54
N ALA A 23 22.53 14.13 -5.81
CA ALA A 23 21.67 13.89 -6.96
C ALA A 23 20.86 12.61 -6.77
N ALA A 24 19.54 12.78 -6.61
CA ALA A 24 18.59 11.68 -6.52
C ALA A 24 18.81 10.74 -7.71
N SER A 25 19.11 9.47 -7.40
CA SER A 25 19.29 8.42 -8.38
C SER A 25 18.00 8.25 -9.18
N ARG A 26 17.96 8.81 -10.39
CA ARG A 26 16.85 8.66 -11.34
C ARG A 26 16.67 7.17 -11.64
N SER A 27 15.62 6.56 -11.09
CA SER A 27 15.23 5.20 -11.43
C SER A 27 14.85 5.17 -12.91
N ARG A 28 15.38 4.21 -13.68
CA ARG A 28 15.31 4.19 -15.16
C ARG A 28 13.93 3.87 -15.73
N HIS A 29 12.88 3.61 -14.93
CA HIS A 29 11.56 3.20 -15.44
C HIS A 29 10.35 3.76 -14.64
N PRO A 30 10.04 5.06 -14.72
CA PRO A 30 8.89 5.67 -14.02
C PRO A 30 7.51 5.22 -14.57
N GLY A 31 7.46 4.79 -15.84
CA GLY A 31 6.18 4.56 -16.55
C GLY A 31 5.39 3.30 -16.12
N LEU A 32 6.05 2.31 -15.51
CA LEU A 32 5.43 1.04 -15.11
C LEU A 32 4.95 1.02 -13.65
N VAL A 33 5.39 1.99 -12.84
CA VAL A 33 5.11 2.02 -11.40
C VAL A 33 3.64 2.34 -11.14
N MET A 34 3.08 3.32 -11.86
CA MET A 34 1.69 3.76 -11.70
C MET A 34 0.64 2.71 -12.10
N PRO A 35 0.73 2.04 -13.26
CA PRO A 35 -0.23 0.99 -13.60
C PRO A 35 -0.15 -0.20 -12.62
N VAL A 36 1.03 -0.53 -12.10
CA VAL A 36 1.18 -1.58 -11.09
C VAL A 36 0.54 -1.17 -9.77
N LEU A 37 0.80 0.04 -9.26
CA LEU A 37 0.13 0.54 -8.05
C LEU A 37 -1.39 0.59 -8.20
N ALA A 38 -1.87 1.08 -9.34
CA ALA A 38 -3.29 1.16 -9.68
C ALA A 38 -3.94 -0.23 -9.71
N PHE A 39 -3.28 -1.20 -10.34
CA PHE A 39 -3.73 -2.60 -10.34
C PHE A 39 -3.78 -3.19 -8.93
N CYS A 40 -2.79 -2.88 -8.09
CA CYS A 40 -2.77 -3.35 -6.71
C CYS A 40 -3.89 -2.76 -5.86
N GLY A 41 -4.12 -1.45 -5.98
CA GLY A 41 -5.23 -0.76 -5.33
C GLY A 41 -6.58 -1.37 -5.75
N MET A 42 -6.73 -1.69 -7.03
CA MET A 42 -7.92 -2.35 -7.56
C MET A 42 -8.12 -3.75 -6.99
N VAL A 43 -7.07 -4.60 -6.98
CA VAL A 43 -7.15 -5.97 -6.43
C VAL A 43 -7.48 -5.95 -4.93
N VAL A 44 -6.85 -5.06 -4.15
CA VAL A 44 -7.13 -4.91 -2.72
C VAL A 44 -8.57 -4.46 -2.50
N ALA A 45 -9.07 -3.50 -3.28
CA ALA A 45 -10.44 -3.04 -3.19
C ALA A 45 -11.45 -4.14 -3.50
N VAL A 46 -11.27 -4.87 -4.62
CA VAL A 46 -12.10 -6.02 -4.98
C VAL A 46 -12.14 -7.05 -3.84
N MET A 47 -10.97 -7.40 -3.28
CA MET A 47 -10.86 -8.39 -2.21
C MET A 47 -11.50 -7.94 -0.88
N GLN A 48 -11.45 -6.64 -0.56
CA GLN A 48 -12.14 -6.09 0.61
C GLN A 48 -13.66 -6.11 0.43
N THR A 49 -14.14 -5.77 -0.77
CA THR A 49 -15.57 -5.76 -1.08
C THR A 49 -16.18 -7.16 -1.04
N LEU A 50 -15.43 -8.18 -1.48
CA LEU A 50 -15.85 -9.58 -1.48
C LEU A 50 -16.12 -10.16 -0.08
N VAL A 51 -15.49 -9.64 0.98
CA VAL A 51 -15.62 -10.15 2.36
C VAL A 51 -17.03 -10.00 2.92
N VAL A 52 -17.63 -8.83 2.69
CA VAL A 52 -18.86 -8.41 3.35
C VAL A 52 -20.05 -9.33 3.02
N PRO A 53 -20.34 -9.65 1.75
CA PRO A 53 -21.42 -10.57 1.40
C PRO A 53 -21.11 -12.03 1.76
N LEU A 54 -19.82 -12.39 1.83
CA LEU A 54 -19.40 -13.76 2.09
C LEU A 54 -19.50 -14.13 3.58
N LEU A 55 -19.26 -13.17 4.48
CA LEU A 55 -19.25 -13.39 5.92
C LEU A 55 -20.41 -14.25 6.48
N PRO A 56 -21.68 -14.00 6.10
CA PRO A 56 -22.80 -14.82 6.57
C PRO A 56 -22.82 -16.24 6.02
N HIS A 57 -22.14 -16.53 4.91
CA HIS A 57 -22.08 -17.86 4.30
C HIS A 57 -20.91 -18.68 4.85
N VAL A 58 -19.84 -18.04 5.35
CA VAL A 58 -18.65 -18.72 5.91
C VAL A 58 -18.99 -19.83 6.93
N PRO A 59 -19.92 -19.67 7.88
CA PRO A 59 -20.31 -20.75 8.79
C PRO A 59 -20.87 -21.98 8.07
N ASP A 60 -21.67 -21.78 7.03
CA ASP A 60 -22.28 -22.86 6.24
C ASP A 60 -21.24 -23.56 5.34
N LEU A 61 -20.26 -22.81 4.83
CA LEU A 61 -19.21 -23.33 3.93
C LEU A 61 -18.07 -24.05 4.68
N THR A 62 -17.82 -23.66 5.92
CA THR A 62 -16.65 -24.15 6.70
C THR A 62 -17.04 -24.98 7.92
N GLY A 63 -18.33 -25.03 8.26
CA GLY A 63 -18.84 -25.61 9.51
C GLY A 63 -18.42 -24.84 10.77
N ALA A 64 -17.80 -23.66 10.62
CA ALA A 64 -17.26 -22.88 11.72
C ALA A 64 -18.34 -22.06 12.44
N SER A 65 -18.07 -21.67 13.69
CA SER A 65 -18.99 -20.81 14.43
C SER A 65 -19.04 -19.38 13.82
N PRO A 66 -20.18 -18.67 13.93
CA PRO A 66 -20.27 -17.27 13.48
C PRO A 66 -19.20 -16.34 14.09
N GLY A 67 -18.74 -16.65 15.31
CA GLY A 67 -17.64 -15.94 15.95
C GLY A 67 -16.31 -16.09 15.22
N ALA A 68 -16.04 -17.27 14.64
CA ALA A 68 -14.85 -17.52 13.83
C ALA A 68 -14.91 -16.82 12.47
N ALA A 69 -16.10 -16.69 11.87
CA ALA A 69 -16.29 -15.90 10.65
C ALA A 69 -15.98 -14.40 10.88
N GLY A 70 -16.36 -13.85 12.04
CA GLY A 70 -16.01 -12.48 12.43
C GLY A 70 -14.51 -12.21 12.50
N TRP A 71 -13.72 -13.22 12.89
CA TRP A 71 -12.25 -13.12 12.93
C TRP A 71 -11.61 -12.87 11.57
N LEU A 72 -12.26 -13.22 10.46
CA LEU A 72 -11.74 -12.93 9.11
C LEU A 72 -11.61 -11.43 8.86
N VAL A 73 -12.57 -10.62 9.35
CA VAL A 73 -12.50 -9.16 9.26
C VAL A 73 -11.49 -8.63 10.28
N THR A 74 -11.58 -9.09 11.52
CA THR A 74 -10.74 -8.62 12.63
C THR A 74 -9.25 -8.87 12.35
N ILE A 75 -8.88 -10.05 11.86
CA ILE A 75 -7.48 -10.40 11.59
C ILE A 75 -6.90 -9.57 10.44
N THR A 76 -7.72 -9.29 9.41
CA THR A 76 -7.32 -8.45 8.28
C THR A 76 -7.02 -7.02 8.75
N LEU A 77 -7.88 -6.45 9.61
CA LEU A 77 -7.68 -5.12 10.18
C LEU A 77 -6.50 -5.08 11.15
N LEU A 78 -6.35 -6.11 12.00
CA LEU A 78 -5.27 -6.20 12.99
C LEU A 78 -3.91 -6.28 12.29
N THR A 79 -3.77 -7.18 11.32
CA THR A 79 -2.53 -7.29 10.53
C THR A 79 -2.29 -6.04 9.71
N GLY A 80 -3.32 -5.46 9.08
CA GLY A 80 -3.20 -4.17 8.40
C GLY A 80 -2.64 -3.09 9.33
N ALA A 81 -3.20 -2.93 10.53
CA ALA A 81 -2.75 -1.93 11.49
C ALA A 81 -1.30 -2.15 11.96
N VAL A 82 -0.88 -3.40 12.15
CA VAL A 82 0.47 -3.74 12.63
C VAL A 82 1.52 -3.67 11.51
N PHE A 83 1.22 -4.25 10.35
CA PHE A 83 2.18 -4.35 9.25
C PHE A 83 2.29 -3.09 8.41
N THR A 84 1.26 -2.23 8.36
CA THR A 84 1.32 -0.96 7.62
C THR A 84 2.51 -0.07 8.03
N PRO A 85 2.70 0.28 9.32
CA PRO A 85 3.85 1.10 9.73
C PRO A 85 5.18 0.37 9.58
N VAL A 86 5.19 -0.96 9.80
CA VAL A 86 6.40 -1.79 9.69
C VAL A 86 6.88 -1.85 8.25
N LEU A 87 6.01 -2.22 7.32
CA LEU A 87 6.32 -2.29 5.90
C LEU A 87 6.57 -0.90 5.30
N GLY A 88 5.95 0.16 5.82
CA GLY A 88 6.30 1.54 5.50
C GLY A 88 7.77 1.85 5.83
N ARG A 89 8.18 1.59 7.09
CA ARG A 89 9.58 1.75 7.54
C ARG A 89 10.55 0.89 6.73
N VAL A 90 10.20 -0.37 6.48
CA VAL A 90 11.03 -1.30 5.67
C VAL A 90 11.13 -0.80 4.22
N GLY A 91 10.07 -0.24 3.66
CA GLY A 91 10.06 0.38 2.33
C GLY A 91 11.01 1.58 2.24
N ASP A 92 11.03 2.41 3.26
CA ASP A 92 11.92 3.57 3.33
C ASP A 92 13.39 3.15 3.50
N MET A 93 13.67 2.04 4.20
CA MET A 93 15.03 1.54 4.43
C MET A 93 15.60 0.70 3.26
N TYR A 94 14.82 -0.21 2.69
CA TYR A 94 15.30 -1.23 1.74
C TYR A 94 14.89 -0.96 0.27
N GLY A 95 14.13 0.11 0.04
CA GLY A 95 13.67 0.53 -1.27
C GLY A 95 12.20 0.14 -1.51
N LYS A 96 11.37 1.17 -1.64
CA LYS A 96 9.90 1.08 -1.73
C LYS A 96 9.42 0.13 -2.84
N ARG A 97 10.10 0.10 -3.99
CA ARG A 97 9.75 -0.79 -5.13
C ARG A 97 9.88 -2.28 -4.78
N ARG A 98 10.92 -2.67 -4.06
CA ARG A 98 11.14 -4.09 -3.67
C ARG A 98 10.10 -4.54 -2.67
N VAL A 99 9.79 -3.68 -1.70
CA VAL A 99 8.76 -3.96 -0.69
C VAL A 99 7.38 -4.02 -1.31
N LEU A 100 7.06 -3.14 -2.27
CA LEU A 100 5.80 -3.20 -3.01
C LEU A 100 5.63 -4.54 -3.75
N LEU A 101 6.66 -5.01 -4.45
CA LEU A 101 6.64 -6.31 -5.14
C LEU A 101 6.53 -7.49 -4.16
N ALA A 102 7.21 -7.43 -3.02
CA ALA A 102 7.11 -8.45 -1.97
C ALA A 102 5.69 -8.50 -1.38
N SER A 103 5.09 -7.34 -1.08
CA SER A 103 3.71 -7.25 -0.61
C SER A 103 2.71 -7.80 -1.63
N LEU A 104 2.99 -7.65 -2.94
CA LEU A 104 2.19 -8.27 -3.99
C LEU A 104 2.27 -9.79 -3.96
N GLY A 105 3.47 -10.33 -3.80
CA GLY A 105 3.67 -11.76 -3.66
C GLY A 105 2.88 -12.30 -2.46
N VAL A 106 2.95 -11.61 -1.32
CA VAL A 106 2.19 -11.96 -0.10
C VAL A 106 0.68 -11.89 -0.35
N LEU A 107 0.20 -10.85 -1.04
CA LEU A 107 -1.20 -10.71 -1.41
C LEU A 107 -1.66 -11.88 -2.28
N SER A 108 -0.92 -12.20 -3.34
CA SER A 108 -1.24 -13.29 -4.26
C SER A 108 -1.27 -14.64 -3.54
N VAL A 109 -0.29 -14.92 -2.68
CA VAL A 109 -0.26 -16.16 -1.88
C VAL A 109 -1.45 -16.22 -0.93
N GLY A 110 -1.77 -15.12 -0.24
CA GLY A 110 -2.93 -15.04 0.64
C GLY A 110 -4.26 -15.23 -0.10
N SER A 111 -4.40 -14.71 -1.32
CA SER A 111 -5.58 -14.91 -2.16
C SER A 111 -5.70 -16.35 -2.64
N VAL A 112 -4.60 -16.97 -3.09
CA VAL A 112 -4.61 -18.38 -3.50
C VAL A 112 -4.98 -19.29 -2.33
N LEU A 113 -4.41 -19.06 -1.14
CA LEU A 113 -4.75 -19.81 0.08
C LEU A 113 -6.25 -19.72 0.40
N CYS A 114 -6.85 -18.54 0.28
CA CYS A 114 -8.29 -18.38 0.49
C CYS A 114 -9.13 -19.05 -0.60
N ALA A 115 -8.64 -19.12 -1.84
CA ALA A 115 -9.39 -19.69 -2.95
C ALA A 115 -9.38 -21.23 -2.97
N VAL A 116 -8.33 -21.85 -2.43
CA VAL A 116 -8.16 -23.32 -2.46
C VAL A 116 -8.61 -24.03 -1.18
N SER A 117 -8.96 -23.28 -0.13
CA SER A 117 -9.22 -23.85 1.19
C SER A 117 -10.51 -23.34 1.81
N SER A 118 -11.32 -24.28 2.29
CA SER A 118 -12.54 -24.03 3.07
C SER A 118 -12.31 -24.17 4.58
N ASP A 119 -11.07 -24.41 5.03
CA ASP A 119 -10.75 -24.42 6.46
C ASP A 119 -10.66 -23.00 7.03
N ILE A 120 -11.40 -22.73 8.10
CA ILE A 120 -11.48 -21.40 8.72
C ILE A 120 -10.11 -20.88 9.20
N GLY A 121 -9.22 -21.76 9.68
CA GLY A 121 -7.87 -21.38 10.10
C GLY A 121 -6.99 -20.97 8.91
N VAL A 122 -7.11 -21.67 7.78
CA VAL A 122 -6.44 -21.29 6.54
C VAL A 122 -7.00 -19.99 5.98
N LEU A 123 -8.32 -19.79 6.03
CA LEU A 123 -8.96 -18.54 5.64
C LEU A 123 -8.49 -17.36 6.51
N ILE A 124 -8.40 -17.54 7.84
CA ILE A 124 -7.85 -16.53 8.76
C ILE A 124 -6.40 -16.21 8.40
N THR A 125 -5.59 -17.22 8.08
CA THR A 125 -4.19 -17.02 7.70
C THR A 125 -4.07 -16.29 6.37
N GLY A 126 -4.86 -16.68 5.35
CA GLY A 126 -4.91 -15.98 4.07
C GLY A 126 -5.34 -14.51 4.23
N ARG A 127 -6.32 -14.25 5.10
CA ARG A 127 -6.77 -12.90 5.48
C ARG A 127 -5.72 -12.09 6.22
N ALA A 128 -4.96 -12.72 7.11
CA ALA A 128 -3.84 -12.11 7.80
C ALA A 128 -2.74 -11.66 6.81
N LEU A 129 -2.43 -12.50 5.81
CA LEU A 129 -1.47 -12.17 4.75
C LEU A 129 -1.98 -11.03 3.87
N GLN A 130 -3.25 -11.06 3.48
CA GLN A 130 -3.88 -9.98 2.70
C GLN A 130 -3.93 -8.66 3.50
N GLY A 131 -4.18 -8.72 4.80
CA GLY A 131 -4.14 -7.56 5.68
C GLY A 131 -2.75 -6.94 5.75
N ALA A 132 -1.68 -7.75 5.80
CA ALA A 132 -0.30 -7.23 5.71
C ALA A 132 -0.04 -6.47 4.39
N ALA A 133 -0.68 -6.87 3.29
CA ALA A 133 -0.56 -6.18 2.00
C ALA A 133 -1.26 -4.81 1.94
N LEU A 134 -2.06 -4.41 2.94
CA LEU A 134 -2.64 -3.05 3.03
C LEU A 134 -1.57 -1.95 3.07
N ALA A 135 -0.35 -2.28 3.49
CA ALA A 135 0.79 -1.38 3.46
C ALA A 135 1.14 -0.85 2.05
N VAL A 136 0.63 -1.49 0.99
CA VAL A 136 0.83 -1.07 -0.41
C VAL A 136 0.30 0.34 -0.67
N ILE A 137 -0.76 0.77 0.02
CA ILE A 137 -1.34 2.13 -0.16
C ILE A 137 -0.34 3.22 0.27
N PRO A 138 0.13 3.26 1.53
CA PRO A 138 1.10 4.28 1.95
C PRO A 138 2.44 4.15 1.24
N LEU A 139 2.91 2.94 0.96
CA LEU A 139 4.11 2.73 0.13
C LEU A 139 3.93 3.33 -1.26
N GLY A 140 2.76 3.13 -1.86
CA GLY A 140 2.44 3.67 -3.17
C GLY A 140 2.43 5.20 -3.19
N ILE A 141 1.75 5.83 -2.23
CA ILE A 141 1.78 7.30 -2.05
C ILE A 141 3.21 7.81 -1.85
N SER A 142 4.01 7.08 -1.06
CA SER A 142 5.41 7.43 -0.78
C SER A 142 6.29 7.31 -2.04
N ILE A 143 6.04 6.35 -2.94
CA ILE A 143 6.73 6.25 -4.23
C ILE A 143 6.31 7.38 -5.17
N ILE A 144 5.01 7.68 -5.24
CA ILE A 144 4.46 8.75 -6.08
C ILE A 144 5.11 10.10 -5.73
N ARG A 145 5.24 10.39 -4.43
CA ARG A 145 5.86 11.64 -3.95
C ARG A 145 7.35 11.74 -4.22
N ASP A 146 8.05 10.61 -4.27
CA ASP A 146 9.50 10.58 -4.54
C ASP A 146 9.83 10.61 -6.04
N GLU A 147 9.01 9.96 -6.88
CA GLU A 147 9.28 9.79 -8.31
C GLU A 147 8.62 10.85 -9.19
N LEU A 148 7.49 11.45 -8.77
CA LEU A 148 6.78 12.44 -9.57
C LEU A 148 7.07 13.89 -9.12
N PRO A 149 7.16 14.84 -10.07
CA PRO A 149 7.20 16.26 -9.75
C PRO A 149 5.93 16.67 -9.01
N ALA A 150 6.03 17.68 -8.12
CA ALA A 150 4.97 18.09 -7.21
C ALA A 150 3.62 18.36 -7.92
N GLU A 151 3.66 18.89 -9.15
CA GLU A 151 2.45 19.16 -9.94
C GLU A 151 1.68 17.88 -10.35
N ARG A 152 2.36 16.72 -10.40
CA ARG A 152 1.78 15.44 -10.85
C ARG A 152 1.44 14.48 -9.71
N VAL A 153 1.85 14.78 -8.48
CA VAL A 153 1.57 13.95 -7.28
C VAL A 153 0.07 13.88 -7.00
N LEU A 154 -0.62 15.01 -7.03
CA LEU A 154 -2.05 15.08 -6.73
C LEU A 154 -2.91 14.28 -7.73
N PRO A 155 -2.77 14.44 -9.06
CA PRO A 155 -3.51 13.63 -10.02
C PRO A 155 -3.12 12.16 -10.00
N ALA A 156 -1.88 11.83 -9.65
CA ALA A 156 -1.43 10.45 -9.45
C ALA A 156 -2.11 9.76 -8.26
N ILE A 157 -2.20 10.45 -7.12
CA ILE A 157 -2.94 9.96 -5.94
C ILE A 157 -4.43 9.84 -6.28
N ALA A 158 -4.99 10.81 -7.02
CA ALA A 158 -6.38 10.74 -7.48
C ALA A 158 -6.64 9.51 -8.34
N LEU A 159 -5.77 9.21 -9.33
CA LEU A 159 -5.84 8.01 -10.16
C LEU A 159 -5.77 6.72 -9.32
N MET A 160 -4.86 6.66 -8.35
CA MET A 160 -4.74 5.53 -7.42
C MET A 160 -6.04 5.36 -6.61
N SER A 161 -6.59 6.44 -6.06
CA SER A 161 -7.87 6.41 -5.35
C SER A 161 -9.05 6.05 -6.26
N SER A 162 -9.06 6.50 -7.52
CA SER A 162 -10.05 6.11 -8.52
C SER A 162 -10.03 4.61 -8.77
N THR A 163 -8.85 3.98 -8.77
CA THR A 163 -8.74 2.52 -8.96
C THR A 163 -9.31 1.73 -7.78
N LEU A 164 -9.27 2.27 -6.55
CA LEU A 164 -9.99 1.68 -5.42
C LEU A 164 -11.51 1.74 -5.64
N GLY A 165 -12.03 2.87 -6.11
CA GLY A 165 -13.46 3.03 -6.42
C GLY A 165 -13.92 2.10 -7.55
N ILE A 166 -13.12 2.00 -8.62
CA ILE A 166 -13.37 1.08 -9.74
C ILE A 166 -13.30 -0.39 -9.25
N GLY A 167 -12.31 -0.72 -8.43
CA GLY A 167 -12.19 -2.05 -7.83
C GLY A 167 -13.39 -2.43 -6.98
N ALA A 168 -13.91 -1.50 -6.16
CA ALA A 168 -15.13 -1.75 -5.40
C ALA A 168 -16.36 -1.94 -6.32
N ALA A 169 -16.47 -1.14 -7.39
CA ALA A 169 -17.57 -1.24 -8.35
C ALA A 169 -17.55 -2.55 -9.16
N ILE A 170 -16.36 -3.04 -9.54
CA ILE A 170 -16.18 -4.31 -10.25
C ILE A 170 -16.25 -5.50 -9.27
N GLY A 171 -15.84 -5.31 -8.02
CA GLY A 171 -15.78 -6.35 -7.01
C GLY A 171 -17.14 -6.94 -6.68
N LEU A 172 -18.20 -6.13 -6.65
CA LEU A 172 -19.57 -6.59 -6.40
C LEU A 172 -20.12 -7.52 -7.51
N PRO A 173 -20.08 -7.17 -8.81
CA PRO A 173 -20.43 -8.09 -9.89
C PRO A 173 -19.60 -9.37 -9.91
N VAL A 174 -18.29 -9.26 -9.70
CA VAL A 174 -17.40 -10.43 -9.65
C VAL A 174 -17.74 -11.32 -8.46
N ALA A 175 -18.04 -10.74 -7.30
CA ALA A 175 -18.53 -11.46 -6.12
C ALA A 175 -19.81 -12.23 -6.42
N ALA A 176 -20.79 -11.56 -7.03
CA ALA A 176 -22.06 -12.17 -7.39
C ALA A 176 -21.85 -13.34 -8.36
N VAL A 177 -21.06 -13.15 -9.42
CA VAL A 177 -20.77 -14.21 -10.40
C VAL A 177 -20.03 -15.39 -9.76
N VAL A 178 -19.09 -15.12 -8.85
CA VAL A 178 -18.37 -16.19 -8.13
C VAL A 178 -19.31 -16.97 -7.22
N MET A 179 -20.20 -16.30 -6.48
CA MET A 179 -21.21 -16.94 -5.64
C MET A 179 -22.24 -17.73 -6.46
N GLU A 180 -22.54 -17.30 -7.69
CA GLU A 180 -23.54 -17.94 -8.56
C GLU A 180 -22.99 -19.11 -9.39
N ASN A 181 -21.69 -19.10 -9.75
CA ASN A 181 -21.12 -20.07 -10.70
C ASN A 181 -20.08 -21.01 -10.09
N PHE A 182 -19.53 -20.69 -8.93
CA PHE A 182 -18.66 -21.59 -8.20
C PHE A 182 -19.42 -22.02 -6.95
N ASP A 183 -19.80 -23.30 -6.90
CA ASP A 183 -20.24 -23.95 -5.67
C ASP A 183 -19.03 -24.02 -4.73
N TRP A 184 -18.91 -23.02 -3.87
CA TRP A 184 -17.98 -23.02 -2.75
C TRP A 184 -18.66 -22.47 -1.50
#